data_AF-A0A920SCD0-F1
#
_entry.id   AF-A0A920SCD0-F1
#
_cell.length_a   1.000
_cell.length_b   1.000
_cell.length_c   1.000
_cell.angle_alpha   90.00
_cell.angle_beta   90.00
_cell.angle_gamma   90.00
#
_symmetry.space_group_name_H-M   'P 1'
#
loop_
_entity.id
_entity.type
_entity.pdbx_description
1 polymer ?
#
loop_
_entity_poly.entity_id
_entity_poly.type
_entity_poly.pdbx_seq_one_letter_code
_entity_poly.pdbx_strand_id
1 'polypeptide(L)'
;MGGNAYLAAHALGLGATGMTFFDDAVTAFFSPHAAGKSLMFLVALGRTATPNRVRPFRSKYGVLKDSLARGAMGDRRPVPDWLYSN
;
A
#
# COMPACT_ATOMS: atom_id res chain seq x y z
N MET A 1 12.12 -10.20 -4.74
CA MET A 1 12.45 -8.87 -4.18
C MET A 1 11.24 -7.94 -4.10
N GLY A 2 10.52 -7.67 -5.19
CA GLY A 2 9.41 -6.71 -5.21
C GLY A 2 8.34 -6.88 -4.13
N GLY A 3 7.85 -8.11 -3.90
CA GLY A 3 6.86 -8.40 -2.85
C GLY A 3 7.35 -8.10 -1.43
N ASN A 4 8.62 -8.39 -1.13
CA ASN A 4 9.19 -8.09 0.19
C ASN A 4 9.29 -6.58 0.41
N ALA A 5 9.60 -5.79 -0.62
CA ALA A 5 9.61 -4.34 -0.53
C ALA A 5 8.20 -3.79 -0.20
N TYR A 6 7.16 -4.38 -0.76
CA TYR A 6 5.76 -4.06 -0.45
C TYR A 6 5.40 -4.36 1.01
N LEU A 7 5.78 -5.54 1.52
CA LEU A 7 5.53 -5.92 2.90
C LEU A 7 6.29 -5.03 3.89
N ALA A 8 7.55 -4.73 3.60
CA ALA A 8 8.35 -3.81 4.40
C ALA A 8 7.75 -2.40 4.41
N ALA A 9 7.31 -1.89 3.26
CA ALA A 9 6.64 -0.60 3.17
C ALA A 9 5.38 -0.56 4.05
N HIS A 10 4.53 -1.60 3.96
CA HIS A 10 3.34 -1.72 4.79
C HIS A 10 3.70 -1.75 6.29
N ALA A 11 4.69 -2.55 6.69
CA ALA A 11 5.14 -2.64 8.08
C ALA A 11 5.68 -1.29 8.62
N LEU A 12 6.29 -0.49 7.75
CA LEU A 12 6.83 0.84 8.08
C LEU A 12 5.81 1.97 7.93
N GLY A 13 4.54 1.68 7.60
CA GLY A 13 3.51 2.70 7.37
C GLY A 13 3.72 3.53 6.10
N LEU A 14 4.53 3.03 5.16
CA LEU A 14 4.78 3.64 3.85
C LEU A 14 3.83 3.06 2.79
N GLY A 15 3.59 3.84 1.75
CA GLY A 15 2.99 3.37 0.51
C GLY A 15 3.99 2.70 -0.40
N ALA A 16 3.50 1.77 -1.21
CA ALA A 16 4.24 1.14 -2.29
C ALA A 16 3.36 1.03 -3.54
N THR A 17 3.91 1.37 -4.69
CA THR A 17 3.29 1.07 -6.00
C THR A 17 4.29 0.39 -6.92
N GLY A 18 3.86 -0.68 -7.55
CA GLY A 18 4.64 -1.53 -8.42
C GLY A 18 4.24 -1.30 -9.87
N MET A 19 5.22 -1.26 -10.75
CA MET A 19 5.00 -1.17 -12.19
C MET A 19 5.80 -2.27 -12.89
N THR A 20 5.14 -2.97 -13.79
CA THR A 20 5.75 -3.97 -14.68
C THR A 20 5.83 -3.37 -16.07
N PHE A 21 7.05 -3.04 -16.52
CA PHE A 21 7.30 -2.56 -17.87
C PHE A 21 8.69 -3.01 -18.31
N PHE A 22 8.83 -3.26 -19.61
CA PHE A 22 10.13 -3.40 -20.26
C PHE A 22 10.43 -2.07 -20.94
N ASP A 23 11.53 -1.42 -20.54
CA ASP A 23 11.91 -0.12 -21.08
C ASP A 23 13.43 0.06 -21.09
N ASP A 24 13.98 0.20 -22.29
CA ASP A 24 15.41 0.45 -22.52
C ASP A 24 15.83 1.82 -21.99
N ALA A 25 14.92 2.80 -21.90
CA ALA A 25 15.22 4.11 -21.33
C ALA A 25 15.54 4.01 -19.84
N VAL A 26 14.89 3.10 -19.11
CA VAL A 26 15.20 2.85 -17.70
C VAL A 26 16.53 2.10 -17.54
N THR A 27 16.82 1.14 -18.42
CA THR A 27 18.13 0.48 -18.45
C THR A 27 19.26 1.48 -18.76
N ALA A 28 19.03 2.41 -19.70
CA ALA A 28 19.97 3.47 -20.03
C ALA A 28 20.17 4.43 -18.84
N PHE A 29 19.09 4.83 -18.16
CA PHE A 29 19.15 5.71 -16.99
C PHE A 29 19.98 5.13 -15.84
N PHE A 30 19.87 3.82 -15.57
CA PHE A 30 20.61 3.16 -14.49
C PHE A 30 21.94 2.53 -14.94
N SER A 31 22.40 2.80 -16.16
CA SER A 31 23.70 2.33 -16.63
C SER A 31 24.86 3.09 -15.95
N PRO A 32 26.01 2.42 -15.68
CA PRO A 32 26.40 1.10 -16.17
C PRO A 32 25.84 -0.08 -15.35
N HIS A 33 25.27 0.17 -14.17
CA HIS A 33 24.85 -0.91 -13.28
C HIS A 33 23.73 -1.77 -13.85
N ALA A 34 22.84 -1.19 -14.65
CA ALA A 34 21.76 -1.89 -15.32
C ALA A 34 22.16 -2.51 -16.67
N ALA A 35 23.37 -2.26 -17.19
CA ALA A 35 23.78 -2.78 -18.49
C ALA A 35 23.69 -4.33 -18.54
N GLY A 36 23.03 -4.86 -19.58
CA GLY A 36 22.80 -6.29 -19.75
C GLY A 36 21.76 -6.91 -18.80
N LYS A 37 21.04 -6.11 -18.01
CA LYS A 37 19.93 -6.54 -17.15
C LYS A 37 18.60 -6.05 -17.74
N SER A 38 17.57 -6.88 -17.70
CA SER A 38 16.21 -6.45 -18.03
C SER A 38 15.43 -6.08 -16.78
N LEU A 39 14.82 -4.90 -16.77
CA LEU A 39 13.86 -4.52 -15.75
C LEU A 39 12.61 -5.41 -15.87
N MET A 40 12.29 -6.14 -14.80
CA MET A 40 11.04 -6.92 -14.71
C MET A 40 9.99 -6.22 -13.83
N PHE A 41 10.44 -5.46 -12.82
CA PHE A 41 9.57 -4.87 -11.82
C PHE A 41 10.22 -3.66 -11.17
N LEU A 42 9.51 -2.55 -11.14
CA LEU A 42 9.88 -1.33 -10.42
C LEU A 42 8.93 -1.12 -9.24
N VAL A 43 9.47 -0.73 -8.09
CA VAL A 43 8.67 -0.38 -6.90
C VAL A 43 9.00 1.05 -6.50
N ALA A 44 8.01 1.92 -6.55
CA ALA A 44 8.08 3.24 -5.91
C ALA A 44 7.57 3.14 -4.47
N LEU A 45 8.34 3.66 -3.53
CA LEU A 45 8.06 3.66 -2.09
C LEU A 45 8.02 5.09 -1.56
N GLY A 46 7.14 5.40 -0.61
CA GLY A 46 7.11 6.73 -0.01
C GLY A 46 5.93 6.99 0.92
N ARG A 47 5.81 8.23 1.41
CA ARG A 47 4.65 8.66 2.19
C ARG A 47 3.44 8.81 1.27
N THR A 48 2.32 8.20 1.65
CA THR A 48 1.09 8.30 0.86
C THR A 48 0.41 9.64 1.12
N ALA A 49 0.00 10.32 0.05
CA ALA A 49 -0.85 11.51 0.17
C ALA A 49 -2.24 11.16 0.71
N THR A 50 -2.75 9.98 0.33
CA THR A 50 -4.02 9.45 0.80
C THR A 50 -3.79 8.08 1.44
N PRO A 51 -4.29 7.83 2.66
CA PRO A 51 -4.18 6.52 3.26
C PRO A 51 -4.87 5.46 2.38
N ASN A 52 -4.22 4.32 2.20
CA ASN A 52 -4.77 3.23 1.40
C ASN A 52 -6.08 2.74 2.05
N ARG A 53 -7.21 2.98 1.36
CA ARG A 53 -8.52 2.52 1.81
C ARG A 53 -8.83 1.20 1.13
N VAL A 54 -8.40 0.10 1.75
CA VAL A 54 -8.98 -1.20 1.41
C VAL A 54 -10.45 -1.14 1.81
N ARG A 55 -11.36 -1.36 0.84
CA ARG A 55 -12.77 -1.51 1.17
C ARG A 55 -12.89 -2.80 1.97
N PRO A 56 -13.38 -2.76 3.22
CA PRO A 56 -13.64 -3.99 3.94
C PRO A 56 -14.59 -4.84 3.11
N PHE A 57 -14.37 -6.16 3.14
CA PHE A 57 -15.36 -7.11 2.68
C PHE A 57 -16.71 -6.71 3.30
N ARG A 58 -17.80 -6.77 2.54
CA ARG A 58 -19.13 -6.15 2.82
C ARG A 58 -19.88 -6.76 4.03
N SER A 59 -19.14 -7.28 5.00
CA SER A 59 -19.56 -7.81 6.29
C SER A 59 -19.53 -6.72 7.37
N LYS A 60 -20.51 -6.75 8.28
CA LYS A 60 -20.56 -5.90 9.47
C LYS A 60 -19.25 -5.95 10.27
N TYR A 61 -18.69 -7.14 10.46
CA TYR A 61 -17.42 -7.33 11.17
C TYR A 61 -16.22 -6.73 10.42
N GLY A 62 -16.21 -6.81 9.09
CA GLY A 62 -15.16 -6.21 8.27
C GLY A 62 -15.15 -4.69 8.41
N VAL A 63 -16.34 -4.07 8.36
CA VAL A 63 -16.52 -2.62 8.55
C VAL A 63 -16.14 -2.17 9.97
N LEU A 64 -16.49 -2.97 10.98
CA LEU A 64 -16.13 -2.67 12.37
C LEU A 64 -14.62 -2.69 12.59
N LYS A 65 -13.94 -3.76 12.16
CA LYS A 65 -12.48 -3.89 12.33
C LYS A 65 -11.74 -2.78 11.58
N ASP A 66 -12.22 -2.42 10.39
CA ASP A 66 -11.70 -1.29 9.61
C ASP A 66 -11.90 0.05 10.35
N SER A 67 -13.07 0.27 10.95
CA SER A 67 -13.37 1.49 11.71
C SER A 67 -12.51 1.62 12.97
N LEU A 68 -12.34 0.53 13.72
CA LEU A 68 -11.51 0.48 14.92
C LEU A 68 -10.02 0.70 14.59
N ALA A 69 -9.51 0.06 13.53
CA ALA A 69 -8.14 0.25 13.07
C ALA A 69 -7.86 1.70 12.65
N ARG A 70 -8.85 2.39 12.06
CA ARG A 70 -8.75 3.81 11.70
C ARG A 70 -8.80 4.73 12.91
N GLY A 71 -9.62 4.42 13.92
CA GLY A 71 -9.72 5.19 15.16
C GLY A 71 -8.47 5.11 16.05
N ALA A 72 -7.67 4.04 15.90
CA ALA A 72 -6.41 3.87 16.62
C ALA A 72 -5.27 4.79 16.11
N MET A 73 -5.38 5.33 14.89
CA MET A 73 -4.36 6.19 14.27
C MET A 73 -4.50 7.68 14.64
N GLY A 74 -5.41 8.04 15.56
CA GLY A 74 -5.48 9.39 16.15
C GLY A 74 -6.57 10.30 15.60
N ASP A 75 -7.33 9.89 14.58
CA ASP A 75 -8.57 10.56 14.18
C ASP A 75 -9.77 9.77 14.73
N ARG A 76 -10.30 10.21 15.88
CA ARG A 76 -11.45 9.58 16.53
C ARG A 76 -12.72 9.84 15.71
N ARG A 77 -13.00 9.00 14.73
CA ARG A 77 -14.36 8.93 14.15
C ARG A 77 -15.22 7.93 14.94
N PRO A 78 -16.49 8.27 15.22
CA PRO A 78 -17.37 7.43 16.01
C PRO A 78 -17.62 6.10 15.31
N VAL A 79 -17.69 5.02 16.11
CA VAL A 79 -18.13 3.71 15.63
C VAL A 79 -19.56 3.82 15.10
N PRO A 80 -19.94 3.09 14.05
CA PRO A 80 -21.27 3.21 13.47
C PRO A 80 -22.39 2.83 14.44
N ASP A 81 -23.47 3.62 14.51
CA ASP A 81 -24.56 3.47 15.49
C ASP A 81 -25.25 2.10 15.47
N TRP A 82 -25.30 1.45 14.30
CA TRP A 82 -25.84 0.09 14.17
C TRP A 82 -25.10 -0.96 15.00
N LEU A 83 -23.89 -0.65 15.49
CA LEU A 83 -23.12 -1.53 16.37
C LEU A 83 -23.81 -1.71 17.74
N TYR A 84 -24.61 -0.74 18.16
CA TYR A 84 -25.32 -0.77 19.45
C TYR A 84 -26.80 -1.13 19.32
N SER A 85 -27.30 -1.33 18.09
CA SER A 85 -28.65 -1.84 17.87
C SER A 85 -28.62 -3.36 17.95
N ASN A 86 -29.22 -3.90 19.02
CA ASN A 86 -29.59 -5.31 19.13
C ASN A 86 -30.91 -5.55 18.37
#